data_AF-A0A813S6T4-F1
#
_entry.id   AF-A0A813S6T4-F1
#
_cell.length_a   1.000
_cell.length_b   1.000
_cell.length_c   1.000
_cell.angle_alpha   90.00
_cell.angle_beta   90.00
_cell.angle_gamma   90.00
#
_symmetry.space_group_name_H-M   'P 1'
#
loop_
_entity.id
_entity.type
_entity.pdbx_description
1 polymer ?
#
loop_
_entity_poly.entity_id
_entity_poly.type
_entity_poly.pdbx_seq_one_letter_code
_entity_poly.pdbx_strand_id
1 'polypeptide(L)'
;MLYLIFLLVEQGAISKTAVAPLERVKLLLQTQDVNQKIAQGQKYKGFADCFARCIKEEGAVSLWRGNWANVLRYFPTQALNFAFKERYQRMFANYNPALNPYKFFAGNLFAGGMAGATGLTFVYPLDFARTRLGVDIGKSVSDRQFKGMNDCLVKIYKADGIQGLYRGFAISVAGIFVYRAFYFGGYDAGKKFIFGDNPNPSILYRFLFAQFVTSSSEFLAYPLDTIRRRLMMQSGRGDVIYSGTLDCGRKIAKNEGLTAFFKGNLSNMYRSVGSSLVLVLYDEFKRYLVLSGQSSSAK
;
A
#
# COMPACT_ATOMS: atom_id res chain seq x y z
N MET A 1 4.35 -21.74 -14.01
CA MET A 1 3.77 -20.98 -12.87
C MET A 1 4.84 -20.29 -12.02
N LEU A 2 5.81 -21.02 -11.44
CA LEU A 2 6.87 -20.44 -10.58
C LEU A 2 7.71 -19.34 -11.25
N TYR A 3 8.10 -19.52 -12.52
CA TYR A 3 8.82 -18.50 -13.29
C TYR A 3 8.06 -17.17 -13.42
N LEU A 4 6.74 -17.24 -13.65
CA LEU A 4 5.90 -16.05 -13.74
C LEU A 4 5.81 -15.32 -12.39
N ILE A 5 5.72 -16.07 -11.29
CA ILE A 5 5.76 -15.50 -9.94
C ILE A 5 7.09 -14.79 -9.70
N PHE A 6 8.21 -15.39 -10.10
CA PHE A 6 9.54 -14.80 -9.95
C PHE A 6 9.66 -13.47 -10.70
N LEU A 7 9.24 -13.42 -11.98
CA LEU A 7 9.27 -12.20 -12.78
C LEU A 7 8.41 -11.08 -12.18
N LEU A 8 7.20 -11.41 -11.71
CA LEU A 8 6.33 -10.43 -11.04
C LEU A 8 6.97 -9.92 -9.75
N VAL A 9 7.63 -10.80 -8.99
CA VAL A 9 8.30 -10.44 -7.74
C VAL A 9 9.49 -9.52 -7.98
N GLU A 10 10.28 -9.78 -9.03
CA GLU A 10 11.38 -8.91 -9.45
C GLU A 10 10.88 -7.50 -9.82
N GLN A 11 9.88 -7.42 -10.71
CA GLN A 11 9.23 -6.15 -11.09
C GLN A 11 8.69 -5.40 -9.87
N GLY A 12 7.99 -6.12 -8.99
CA GLY A 12 7.45 -5.60 -7.75
C GLY A 12 8.53 -5.08 -6.82
N ALA A 13 9.66 -5.78 -6.71
CA ALA A 13 10.79 -5.40 -5.86
C ALA A 13 11.45 -4.10 -6.34
N ILE A 14 11.68 -3.97 -7.66
CA ILE A 14 12.26 -2.77 -8.27
C ILE A 14 11.34 -1.57 -8.07
N SER A 15 10.06 -1.69 -8.46
CA SER A 15 9.08 -0.60 -8.31
C SER A 15 8.93 -0.15 -6.86
N LYS A 16 8.83 -1.10 -5.93
CA LYS A 16 8.72 -0.81 -4.48
C LYS A 16 9.96 -0.13 -3.92
N THR A 17 11.14 -0.56 -4.36
CA THR A 17 12.40 0.02 -3.91
C THR A 17 12.57 1.43 -4.46
N ALA A 18 12.20 1.67 -5.71
CA ALA A 18 12.25 3.00 -6.32
C ALA A 18 11.36 4.02 -5.58
N VAL A 19 10.17 3.61 -5.14
CA VAL A 19 9.21 4.49 -4.45
C VAL A 19 9.24 4.41 -2.92
N ALA A 20 10.15 3.61 -2.35
CA ALA A 20 10.27 3.45 -0.90
C ALA A 20 10.48 4.78 -0.15
N PRO A 21 11.27 5.76 -0.66
CA PRO A 21 11.39 7.07 -0.03
C PRO A 21 10.06 7.82 0.13
N LEU A 22 9.24 7.83 -0.92
CA LEU A 22 7.93 8.50 -0.93
C LEU A 22 6.96 7.81 0.03
N GLU A 23 7.02 6.49 0.08
CA GLU A 23 6.26 5.71 1.03
C GLU A 23 6.67 5.95 2.48
N ARG A 24 7.96 6.08 2.76
CA ARG A 24 8.41 6.39 4.11
C ARG A 24 7.87 7.75 4.57
N VAL A 25 7.97 8.77 3.73
CA VAL A 25 7.42 10.10 4.01
C VAL A 25 5.90 10.05 4.22
N LYS A 26 5.17 9.26 3.40
CA LYS A 26 3.74 8.98 3.64
C LYS A 26 3.52 8.49 5.07
N LEU A 27 4.18 7.40 5.46
CA LEU A 27 3.97 6.74 6.75
C LEU A 27 4.32 7.64 7.93
N LEU A 28 5.41 8.39 7.84
CA LEU A 28 5.82 9.35 8.88
C LEU A 28 4.75 10.44 9.05
N LEU A 29 4.33 11.09 7.97
CA LEU A 29 3.29 12.12 8.04
C LEU A 29 1.95 11.57 8.56
N GLN A 30 1.59 10.36 8.16
CA GLN A 30 0.33 9.71 8.50
C GLN A 30 0.26 9.27 9.98
N THR A 31 1.40 9.02 10.62
CA THR A 31 1.47 8.44 11.98
C THR A 31 2.17 9.32 13.01
N GLN A 32 2.75 10.47 12.63
CA GLN A 32 3.56 11.30 13.51
C GLN A 32 2.86 11.69 14.82
N ASP A 33 1.55 11.94 14.83
CA ASP A 33 0.84 12.33 16.06
C ASP A 33 0.71 11.21 17.11
N VAL A 34 1.03 9.96 16.76
CA VAL A 34 1.07 8.83 17.70
C VAL A 34 2.46 8.24 17.88
N ASN A 35 3.48 8.84 17.26
CA ASN A 35 4.86 8.38 17.36
C ASN A 35 5.49 8.94 18.64
N GLN A 36 5.88 8.06 19.58
CA GLN A 36 6.44 8.46 20.89
C GLN A 36 7.75 9.24 20.77
N LYS A 37 8.50 9.05 19.68
CA LYS A 37 9.79 9.72 19.48
C LYS A 37 9.67 11.09 18.85
N ILE A 38 8.51 11.44 18.30
CA ILE A 38 8.28 12.74 17.68
C ILE A 38 7.60 13.65 18.71
N ALA A 39 8.38 14.54 19.32
CA ALA A 39 7.85 15.58 20.18
C ALA A 39 6.86 16.49 19.43
N GLN A 40 5.87 17.05 20.14
CA GLN A 40 4.80 17.85 19.54
C GLN A 40 5.34 19.06 18.75
N GLY A 41 6.41 19.70 19.21
CA GLY A 41 7.08 20.81 18.51
C GLY A 41 8.02 20.39 17.36
N GLN A 42 8.25 19.08 17.17
CA GLN A 42 9.13 18.53 16.14
C GLN A 42 8.38 17.81 15.01
N LYS A 43 7.04 17.90 14.99
CA LYS A 43 6.21 17.35 13.91
C LYS A 43 6.61 17.92 12.56
N TYR A 44 6.52 17.10 11.52
CA TYR A 44 6.83 17.49 10.16
C TYR A 44 5.72 18.38 9.59
N LYS A 45 6.11 19.47 8.93
CA LYS A 45 5.19 20.46 8.36
C LYS A 45 4.51 19.98 7.08
N GLY A 46 5.10 19.02 6.38
CA GLY A 46 4.59 18.50 5.12
C GLY A 46 5.59 17.59 4.42
N PHE A 47 5.32 17.27 3.15
CA PHE A 47 6.13 16.35 2.35
C PHE A 47 7.59 16.79 2.24
N ALA A 48 7.85 18.02 1.79
CA ALA A 48 9.21 18.51 1.55
C ALA A 48 10.03 18.59 2.84
N ASP A 49 9.43 19.13 3.92
CA ASP A 49 10.04 19.19 5.25
C ASP A 49 10.39 17.79 5.78
N CYS A 50 9.43 16.85 5.71
CA CYS A 50 9.66 15.48 6.15
C CYS A 50 10.76 14.79 5.35
N PHE A 51 10.75 14.91 4.02
CA PHE A 51 11.75 14.32 3.14
C PHE A 51 13.16 14.87 3.43
N ALA A 52 13.30 16.20 3.50
CA ALA A 52 14.56 16.86 3.77
C ALA A 52 15.11 16.51 5.17
N ARG A 53 14.23 16.50 6.18
CA ARG A 53 14.61 16.15 7.55
C ARG A 53 15.00 14.68 7.69
N CYS A 54 14.35 13.74 7.00
CA CYS A 54 14.79 12.34 6.97
C CYS A 54 16.24 12.21 6.49
N ILE A 55 16.60 12.91 5.42
CA ILE A 55 17.97 12.89 4.88
C ILE A 55 18.93 13.55 5.86
N LYS A 56 18.59 14.74 6.38
CA LYS A 56 19.46 15.55 7.25
C LYS A 56 19.67 14.91 8.63
N GLU A 57 18.63 14.33 9.22
CA GLU A 57 18.64 13.86 10.62
C GLU A 57 19.01 12.39 10.75
N GLU A 58 18.69 11.56 9.75
CA GLU A 58 18.88 10.10 9.81
C GLU A 58 19.77 9.54 8.68
N GLY A 59 20.16 10.38 7.72
CA GLY A 59 20.95 10.00 6.54
C GLY A 59 20.09 9.50 5.37
N ALA A 60 20.60 9.64 4.15
CA ALA A 60 19.84 9.33 2.92
C ALA A 60 19.32 7.89 2.84
N VAL A 61 20.13 6.91 3.28
CA VAL A 61 19.78 5.48 3.26
C VAL A 61 18.57 5.17 4.15
N SER A 62 18.31 6.00 5.16
CA SER A 62 17.17 5.83 6.06
C SER A 62 15.82 5.85 5.31
N LEU A 63 15.74 6.51 4.14
CA LEU A 63 14.53 6.55 3.32
C LEU A 63 14.01 5.17 2.90
N TRP A 64 14.87 4.14 2.86
CA TRP A 64 14.51 2.75 2.56
C TRP A 64 14.20 1.90 3.80
N ARG A 65 14.09 2.52 4.97
CA ARG A 65 13.82 1.79 6.20
C ARG A 65 12.48 1.07 6.13
N GLY A 66 12.48 -0.23 6.41
CA GLY A 66 11.32 -1.10 6.27
C GLY A 66 11.08 -1.63 4.85
N ASN A 67 11.85 -1.21 3.84
CA ASN A 67 11.68 -1.66 2.46
C ASN A 67 11.93 -3.17 2.29
N TRP A 68 12.82 -3.77 3.09
CA TRP A 68 13.00 -5.23 3.06
C TRP A 68 11.69 -5.98 3.33
N ALA A 69 10.94 -5.58 4.35
CA ALA A 69 9.62 -6.15 4.64
C ALA A 69 8.61 -5.88 3.52
N ASN A 70 8.73 -4.72 2.84
CA ASN A 70 7.89 -4.39 1.69
C ASN A 70 8.12 -5.32 0.49
N VAL A 71 9.38 -5.58 0.15
CA VAL A 71 9.78 -6.47 -0.95
C VAL A 71 9.43 -7.91 -0.61
N LEU A 72 9.84 -8.39 0.57
CA LEU A 72 9.59 -9.76 1.00
C LEU A 72 8.10 -10.10 1.00
N ARG A 73 7.24 -9.17 1.44
CA ARG A 73 5.78 -9.34 1.46
C ARG A 73 5.18 -9.58 0.07
N TYR A 74 5.82 -9.08 -0.98
CA TYR A 74 5.27 -9.19 -2.33
C TYR A 74 5.22 -10.63 -2.82
N PHE A 75 6.22 -11.45 -2.47
CA PHE A 75 6.26 -12.87 -2.82
C PHE A 75 5.05 -13.67 -2.32
N PRO A 76 4.77 -13.77 -1.00
CA PRO A 76 3.60 -14.50 -0.51
C PRO A 76 2.29 -13.86 -0.97
N THR A 77 2.26 -12.53 -1.16
CA THR A 77 1.07 -11.86 -1.72
C THR A 77 0.76 -12.37 -3.13
N GLN A 78 1.77 -12.50 -4.00
CA GLN A 78 1.55 -13.02 -5.35
C GLN A 78 1.16 -14.50 -5.32
N ALA A 79 1.85 -15.32 -4.53
CA ALA A 79 1.50 -16.74 -4.39
C ALA A 79 0.02 -16.94 -3.97
N LEU A 80 -0.45 -16.17 -2.98
CA LEU A 80 -1.83 -16.21 -2.51
C LEU A 80 -2.82 -15.68 -3.56
N ASN A 81 -2.46 -14.64 -4.32
CA ASN A 81 -3.28 -14.16 -5.42
C ASN A 81 -3.47 -15.23 -6.50
N PHE A 82 -2.40 -15.92 -6.90
CA PHE A 82 -2.49 -17.03 -7.87
C PHE A 82 -3.35 -18.19 -7.32
N ALA A 83 -3.25 -18.49 -6.03
CA ALA A 83 -4.02 -19.57 -5.42
C ALA A 83 -5.52 -19.26 -5.28
N PHE A 84 -5.89 -18.05 -4.87
CA PHE A 84 -7.25 -17.76 -4.41
C PHE A 84 -8.08 -16.86 -5.34
N LYS A 85 -7.44 -16.02 -6.16
CA LYS A 85 -8.17 -15.00 -6.95
C LYS A 85 -9.18 -15.64 -7.90
N GLU A 86 -8.75 -16.62 -8.70
CA GLU A 86 -9.64 -17.31 -9.63
C GLU A 86 -10.75 -18.08 -8.90
N ARG A 87 -10.42 -18.72 -7.77
CA ARG A 87 -11.40 -19.48 -6.99
C ARG A 87 -12.53 -18.59 -6.49
N TYR A 88 -12.20 -17.40 -5.98
CA TYR A 88 -13.18 -16.42 -5.54
C TYR A 88 -13.95 -15.78 -6.70
N GLN A 89 -13.29 -15.51 -7.83
CA GLN A 89 -13.98 -15.01 -9.02
C GLN A 89 -15.00 -16.01 -9.55
N ARG A 90 -14.68 -17.30 -9.62
CA ARG A 90 -15.63 -18.35 -10.02
C ARG A 90 -16.79 -18.50 -9.02
N MET A 91 -16.54 -18.27 -7.74
CA MET A 91 -17.56 -18.38 -6.69
C MET A 91 -18.55 -17.20 -6.68
N PHE A 92 -18.04 -15.97 -6.84
CA PHE A 92 -18.84 -14.76 -6.62
C PHE A 92 -19.13 -13.96 -7.88
N ALA A 93 -18.29 -14.04 -8.92
CA ALA A 93 -18.36 -13.20 -10.12
C ALA A 93 -18.81 -13.96 -11.37
N ASN A 94 -19.43 -15.14 -11.23
CA ASN A 94 -19.92 -15.95 -12.35
C ASN A 94 -21.26 -15.41 -12.90
N TYR A 95 -21.24 -14.17 -13.38
CA TYR A 95 -22.38 -13.49 -13.99
C TYR A 95 -21.98 -12.92 -15.35
N ASN A 96 -22.92 -12.89 -16.29
CA ASN A 96 -22.69 -12.20 -17.56
C ASN A 96 -22.77 -10.67 -17.33
N PRO A 97 -21.70 -9.90 -17.62
CA PRO A 97 -21.69 -8.46 -17.39
C PRO A 97 -22.69 -7.67 -18.25
N ALA A 98 -23.08 -8.19 -19.42
CA ALA A 98 -24.07 -7.55 -20.29
C ALA A 98 -25.50 -7.75 -19.78
N LEU A 99 -25.81 -8.93 -19.22
CA LEU A 99 -27.15 -9.26 -18.73
C LEU A 99 -27.37 -8.86 -17.27
N ASN A 100 -26.35 -8.95 -16.43
CA ASN A 100 -26.43 -8.73 -14.99
C ASN A 100 -25.28 -7.85 -14.48
N PRO A 101 -25.17 -6.59 -14.93
CA PRO A 101 -24.03 -5.72 -14.62
C PRO A 101 -23.83 -5.50 -13.11
N TYR A 102 -24.92 -5.28 -12.36
CA TYR A 102 -24.84 -5.06 -10.91
C TYR A 102 -24.38 -6.31 -10.14
N LYS A 103 -24.85 -7.51 -10.54
CA LYS A 103 -24.41 -8.77 -9.91
C LYS A 103 -22.96 -9.09 -10.27
N PHE A 104 -22.55 -8.84 -11.51
CA PHE A 104 -21.15 -8.98 -11.93
C PHE A 104 -20.23 -8.04 -11.15
N PHE A 105 -20.63 -6.77 -10.98
CA PHE A 105 -19.90 -5.78 -10.20
C PHE A 105 -19.78 -6.21 -8.73
N ALA A 106 -20.90 -6.52 -8.07
CA ALA A 106 -20.92 -6.99 -6.68
C ALA A 106 -20.08 -8.27 -6.53
N GLY A 107 -20.21 -9.20 -7.46
CA GLY A 107 -19.44 -10.43 -7.50
C GLY A 107 -17.93 -10.21 -7.57
N ASN A 108 -17.47 -9.31 -8.45
CA ASN A 108 -16.06 -8.95 -8.56
C ASN A 108 -15.56 -8.20 -7.32
N LEU A 109 -16.39 -7.35 -6.73
CA LEU A 109 -16.09 -6.66 -5.48
C LEU A 109 -15.88 -7.68 -4.34
N PHE A 110 -16.81 -8.60 -4.14
CA PHE A 110 -16.70 -9.67 -3.13
C PHE A 110 -15.52 -10.59 -3.41
N ALA A 111 -15.34 -11.05 -4.66
CA ALA A 111 -14.21 -11.89 -5.01
C ALA A 111 -12.87 -11.21 -4.70
N GLY A 112 -12.74 -9.95 -5.09
CA GLY A 112 -11.54 -9.16 -4.86
C GLY A 112 -11.30 -8.84 -3.38
N GLY A 113 -12.37 -8.54 -2.63
CA GLY A 113 -12.33 -8.29 -1.20
C GLY A 113 -11.92 -9.54 -0.41
N MET A 114 -12.50 -10.70 -0.71
CA MET A 114 -12.18 -11.97 -0.07
C MET A 114 -10.77 -12.46 -0.41
N ALA A 115 -10.34 -12.30 -1.67
CA ALA A 115 -8.95 -12.58 -2.04
C ALA A 115 -7.97 -11.69 -1.25
N GLY A 116 -8.30 -10.40 -1.12
CA GLY A 116 -7.51 -9.45 -0.34
C GLY A 116 -7.48 -9.77 1.15
N ALA A 117 -8.62 -10.11 1.75
CA ALA A 117 -8.73 -10.49 3.16
C ALA A 117 -7.92 -11.76 3.47
N THR A 118 -8.07 -12.79 2.64
CA THR A 118 -7.30 -14.04 2.75
C THR A 118 -5.81 -13.78 2.63
N GLY A 119 -5.41 -12.97 1.64
CA GLY A 119 -4.03 -12.52 1.50
C GLY A 119 -3.51 -11.87 2.78
N LEU A 120 -4.26 -10.91 3.32
CA LEU A 120 -3.90 -10.23 4.57
C LEU A 120 -3.78 -11.21 5.74
N THR A 121 -4.60 -12.25 5.85
CA THR A 121 -4.49 -13.23 6.95
C THR A 121 -3.09 -13.84 7.08
N PHE A 122 -2.32 -13.92 5.99
CA PHE A 122 -0.94 -14.41 6.03
C PHE A 122 0.09 -13.28 6.05
N VAL A 123 -0.14 -12.22 5.27
CA VAL A 123 0.90 -11.19 5.02
C VAL A 123 0.80 -9.97 5.93
N TYR A 124 -0.25 -9.87 6.76
CA TYR A 124 -0.46 -8.72 7.64
C TYR A 124 0.70 -8.45 8.61
N PRO A 125 1.34 -9.46 9.23
CA PRO A 125 2.50 -9.22 10.10
C PRO A 125 3.65 -8.54 9.34
N LEU A 126 3.89 -8.88 8.07
CA LEU A 126 4.92 -8.23 7.26
C LEU A 126 4.56 -6.77 6.95
N ASP A 127 3.29 -6.49 6.67
CA ASP A 127 2.76 -5.13 6.51
C ASP A 127 2.91 -4.31 7.80
N PHE A 128 2.63 -4.93 8.94
CA PHE A 128 2.81 -4.34 10.26
C PHE A 128 4.28 -4.00 10.50
N ALA A 129 5.20 -4.95 10.31
CA ALA A 129 6.63 -4.73 10.52
C ALA A 129 7.20 -3.65 9.58
N ARG A 130 6.80 -3.65 8.30
CA ARG A 130 7.13 -2.58 7.35
C ARG A 130 6.71 -1.20 7.88
N THR A 131 5.48 -1.09 8.38
CA THR A 131 4.95 0.16 8.93
C THR A 131 5.77 0.62 10.13
N ARG A 132 5.97 -0.26 11.10
CA ARG A 132 6.70 0.04 12.35
C ARG A 132 8.16 0.36 12.14
N LEU A 133 8.80 -0.28 11.16
CA LEU A 133 10.17 0.04 10.78
C LEU A 133 10.25 1.38 10.03
N GLY A 134 9.34 1.65 9.10
CA GLY A 134 9.37 2.87 8.28
C GLY A 134 9.18 4.15 9.09
N VAL A 135 8.42 4.07 10.18
CA VAL A 135 8.14 5.19 11.10
C VAL A 135 9.10 5.29 12.28
N ASP A 136 10.04 4.35 12.43
CA ASP A 136 11.09 4.43 13.46
C ASP A 136 12.17 5.41 13.03
N ILE A 137 12.17 6.58 13.65
CA ILE A 137 13.08 7.71 13.40
C ILE A 137 14.38 7.62 14.23
N GLY A 138 14.63 6.48 14.88
CA GLY A 138 15.83 6.31 15.71
C GLY A 138 17.12 6.40 14.90
N LYS A 139 18.04 7.29 15.33
CA LYS A 139 19.24 7.68 14.57
C LYS A 139 20.36 6.65 14.67
N SER A 140 20.56 6.09 15.86
CA SER A 140 21.57 5.06 16.13
C SER A 140 20.93 3.69 16.38
N VAL A 141 21.72 2.61 16.39
CA VAL A 141 21.21 1.25 16.71
C VAL A 141 20.60 1.18 18.11
N SER A 142 21.15 1.92 19.07
CA SER A 142 20.63 1.99 20.45
C SER A 142 19.37 2.83 20.58
N ASP A 143 19.22 3.87 19.77
CA ASP A 143 18.03 4.73 19.75
C ASP A 143 16.88 4.11 18.95
N ARG A 144 17.11 3.07 18.14
CA ARG A 144 16.06 2.43 17.33
C ARG A 144 15.12 1.57 18.17
N GLN A 145 13.82 1.64 17.85
CA GLN A 145 12.81 0.78 18.49
C GLN A 145 13.01 -0.69 18.08
N PHE A 146 13.36 -0.89 16.80
CA PHE A 146 13.53 -2.22 16.22
C PHE A 146 14.83 -2.29 15.40
N LYS A 147 15.59 -3.37 15.62
CA LYS A 147 16.82 -3.68 14.87
C LYS A 147 16.52 -4.13 13.43
N GLY A 148 15.33 -4.69 13.21
CA GLY A 148 14.89 -5.18 11.91
C GLY A 148 13.50 -5.80 11.99
N MET A 149 13.09 -6.45 10.89
CA MET A 149 11.75 -7.05 10.76
C MET A 149 11.50 -8.15 11.79
N ASN A 150 12.43 -9.10 11.94
CA ASN A 150 12.28 -10.20 12.90
C ASN A 150 12.25 -9.69 14.34
N ASP A 151 13.13 -8.76 14.69
CA ASP A 151 13.13 -8.11 16.00
C ASP A 151 11.79 -7.39 16.28
N CYS A 152 11.23 -6.70 15.28
CA CYS A 152 9.91 -6.08 15.37
C CYS A 152 8.80 -7.09 15.65
N LEU A 153 8.71 -8.15 14.84
CA LEU A 153 7.69 -9.17 14.99
C LEU A 153 7.79 -9.88 16.34
N VAL A 154 8.99 -10.28 16.75
CA VAL A 154 9.21 -11.01 18.01
C VAL A 154 8.92 -10.11 19.22
N LYS A 155 9.41 -8.87 19.24
CA LYS A 155 9.14 -7.94 20.36
C LYS A 155 7.66 -7.67 20.52
N ILE A 156 6.95 -7.42 19.43
CA ILE A 156 5.51 -7.13 19.50
C ILE A 156 4.72 -8.37 19.87
N TYR A 157 5.09 -9.55 19.35
CA TYR A 157 4.45 -10.79 19.75
C TYR A 157 4.65 -11.09 21.25
N LYS A 158 5.84 -10.82 21.80
CA LYS A 158 6.11 -10.98 23.24
C LYS A 158 5.32 -9.99 24.10
N ALA A 159 5.08 -8.77 23.60
CA ALA A 159 4.36 -7.74 24.34
C ALA A 159 2.83 -7.92 24.29
N ASP A 160 2.27 -8.16 23.10
CA ASP A 160 0.82 -8.07 22.84
C ASP A 160 0.24 -9.35 22.21
N GLY A 161 1.07 -10.39 22.04
CA GLY A 161 0.68 -11.62 21.35
C GLY A 161 0.34 -11.41 19.87
N ILE A 162 -0.49 -12.32 19.34
CA ILE A 162 -0.93 -12.27 17.95
C ILE A 162 -1.80 -11.05 17.65
N GLN A 163 -2.58 -10.58 18.64
CA GLN A 163 -3.46 -9.42 18.48
C GLN A 163 -2.66 -8.15 18.18
N GLY A 164 -1.47 -7.98 18.78
CA GLY A 164 -0.59 -6.86 18.48
C GLY A 164 -0.13 -6.83 17.02
N LEU A 165 0.16 -7.99 16.43
CA LEU A 165 0.60 -8.10 15.03
C LEU A 165 -0.54 -7.86 14.02
N TYR A 166 -1.80 -8.11 14.41
CA TYR A 166 -2.99 -7.98 13.56
C TYR A 166 -3.84 -6.74 13.89
N ARG A 167 -3.33 -5.83 14.71
CA ARG A 167 -4.07 -4.64 15.12
C ARG A 167 -4.37 -3.75 13.90
N GLY A 168 -5.65 -3.50 13.66
CA GLY A 168 -6.14 -2.80 12.48
C GLY A 168 -6.54 -3.70 11.30
N PHE A 169 -6.55 -5.03 11.46
CA PHE A 169 -6.90 -5.97 10.38
C PHE A 169 -8.30 -5.70 9.80
N ALA A 170 -9.33 -5.61 10.63
CA ALA A 170 -10.72 -5.44 10.19
C ALA A 170 -10.91 -4.17 9.33
N ILE A 171 -10.37 -3.03 9.78
CA ILE A 171 -10.45 -1.78 9.02
C ILE A 171 -9.63 -1.83 7.71
N SER A 172 -8.59 -2.67 7.67
CA SER A 172 -7.82 -2.91 6.44
C SER A 172 -8.64 -3.68 5.41
N VAL A 173 -9.39 -4.68 5.85
CA VAL A 173 -10.31 -5.44 4.97
C VAL A 173 -11.40 -4.51 4.45
N ALA A 174 -12.05 -3.73 5.31
CA ALA A 174 -13.02 -2.72 4.88
C ALA A 174 -12.43 -1.74 3.85
N GLY A 175 -11.19 -1.28 4.07
CA GLY A 175 -10.47 -0.44 3.12
C GLY A 175 -10.27 -1.07 1.75
N ILE A 176 -10.03 -2.39 1.67
CA ILE A 176 -9.93 -3.11 0.39
C ILE A 176 -11.26 -3.06 -0.37
N PHE A 177 -12.39 -3.28 0.32
CA PHE A 177 -13.71 -3.20 -0.32
C PHE A 177 -14.00 -1.78 -0.82
N VAL A 178 -13.77 -0.77 0.01
CA VAL A 178 -13.96 0.64 -0.38
C VAL A 178 -13.11 1.01 -1.59
N TYR A 179 -11.80 0.70 -1.55
CA TYR A 179 -10.90 0.94 -2.67
C TYR A 179 -11.38 0.24 -3.95
N ARG A 180 -11.75 -1.05 -3.87
CA ARG A 180 -12.19 -1.82 -5.04
C ARG A 180 -13.51 -1.34 -5.60
N ALA A 181 -14.45 -0.92 -4.76
CA ALA A 181 -15.73 -0.39 -5.21
C ALA A 181 -15.53 0.85 -6.08
N PHE A 182 -14.74 1.81 -5.59
CA PHE A 182 -14.43 3.03 -6.35
C PHE A 182 -13.54 2.76 -7.56
N TYR A 183 -12.60 1.82 -7.45
CA TYR A 183 -11.72 1.47 -8.56
C TYR A 183 -12.54 0.87 -9.71
N PHE A 184 -13.25 -0.24 -9.47
CA PHE A 184 -14.04 -0.88 -10.53
C PHE A 184 -15.16 0.03 -11.02
N GLY A 185 -15.87 0.72 -10.12
CA GLY A 185 -16.97 1.61 -10.51
C GLY A 185 -16.46 2.78 -11.36
N GLY A 186 -15.30 3.35 -10.99
CA GLY A 186 -14.64 4.41 -11.73
C GLY A 186 -14.14 3.96 -13.11
N TYR A 187 -13.61 2.74 -13.23
CA TYR A 187 -13.22 2.18 -14.53
C TYR A 187 -14.44 1.90 -15.42
N ASP A 188 -15.51 1.32 -14.87
CA ASP A 188 -16.69 0.94 -15.64
C ASP A 188 -17.48 2.18 -16.12
N ALA A 189 -17.63 3.18 -15.25
CA ALA A 189 -18.23 4.46 -15.62
C ALA A 189 -17.31 5.22 -16.59
N GLY A 190 -16.06 5.44 -16.19
CA GLY A 190 -15.14 6.33 -16.88
C GLY A 190 -14.74 5.88 -18.28
N LYS A 191 -14.63 4.56 -18.53
CA LYS A 191 -14.31 4.07 -19.88
C LYS A 191 -15.35 4.51 -20.91
N LYS A 192 -16.65 4.42 -20.57
CA LYS A 192 -17.74 4.80 -21.48
C LYS A 192 -17.77 6.32 -21.71
N PHE A 193 -17.59 7.12 -20.65
CA PHE A 193 -17.62 8.57 -20.76
C PHE A 193 -16.39 9.16 -21.48
N ILE A 194 -15.19 8.62 -21.24
CA ILE A 194 -13.93 9.22 -21.70
C ILE A 194 -13.50 8.65 -23.04
N PHE A 195 -13.71 7.35 -23.28
CA PHE A 195 -13.26 6.71 -24.52
C PHE A 195 -14.39 6.50 -25.53
N GLY A 196 -15.66 6.60 -25.12
CA GLY A 196 -16.81 6.39 -26.02
C GLY A 196 -16.65 5.07 -26.79
N ASP A 197 -16.81 5.15 -28.11
CA ASP A 197 -16.61 4.03 -29.03
C ASP A 197 -15.18 3.94 -29.60
N ASN A 198 -14.23 4.77 -29.15
CA ASN A 198 -12.86 4.70 -29.64
C ASN A 198 -12.21 3.37 -29.22
N PRO A 199 -11.92 2.46 -30.16
CA PRO A 199 -11.44 1.13 -29.82
C PRO A 199 -9.98 1.13 -29.35
N ASN A 200 -9.21 2.20 -29.60
CA ASN A 200 -7.78 2.25 -29.28
C ASN A 200 -7.30 3.66 -28.89
N PRO A 201 -7.74 4.20 -27.74
CA PRO A 201 -7.24 5.47 -27.23
C PRO A 201 -5.72 5.42 -27.01
N SER A 202 -5.04 6.57 -27.13
CA SER A 202 -3.58 6.63 -26.99
C SER A 202 -3.11 6.05 -25.65
N ILE A 203 -1.88 5.53 -25.62
CA ILE A 203 -1.29 4.97 -24.39
C ILE A 203 -1.29 6.01 -23.26
N LEU A 204 -1.00 7.27 -23.59
CA LEU A 204 -1.00 8.36 -22.62
C LEU A 204 -2.39 8.60 -22.03
N TYR A 205 -3.45 8.65 -22.84
CA TYR A 205 -4.82 8.86 -22.34
C TYR A 205 -5.27 7.68 -21.46
N ARG A 206 -4.97 6.45 -21.85
CA ARG A 206 -5.25 5.25 -21.02
C ARG A 206 -4.51 5.30 -19.68
N PHE A 207 -3.25 5.72 -19.69
CA PHE A 207 -2.44 5.86 -18.50
C PHE A 207 -2.99 6.96 -17.57
N LEU A 208 -3.28 8.15 -18.09
CA LEU A 208 -3.83 9.26 -17.30
C LEU A 208 -5.18 8.91 -16.68
N PHE A 209 -6.07 8.28 -17.45
CA PHE A 209 -7.34 7.78 -16.94
C PHE A 209 -7.13 6.74 -15.83
N ALA A 210 -6.25 5.77 -16.07
CA ALA A 210 -5.94 4.73 -15.09
C ALA A 210 -5.39 5.32 -13.77
N GLN A 211 -4.51 6.32 -13.87
CA GLN A 211 -3.98 7.03 -12.71
C GLN A 211 -5.03 7.86 -11.99
N PHE A 212 -5.93 8.52 -12.72
CA PHE A 212 -7.02 9.27 -12.13
C PHE A 212 -7.94 8.36 -11.30
N VAL A 213 -8.41 7.26 -11.89
CA VAL A 213 -9.28 6.30 -11.18
C VAL A 213 -8.55 5.71 -9.97
N THR A 214 -7.28 5.34 -10.12
CA THR A 214 -6.47 4.79 -9.03
C THR A 214 -6.32 5.80 -7.90
N SER A 215 -5.93 7.03 -8.20
CA SER A 215 -5.69 8.09 -7.21
C SER A 215 -6.97 8.48 -6.47
N SER A 216 -8.10 8.60 -7.17
CA SER A 216 -9.40 8.90 -6.57
C SER A 216 -9.85 7.76 -5.65
N SER A 217 -9.64 6.51 -6.05
CA SER A 217 -9.96 5.34 -5.22
C SER A 217 -9.09 5.26 -3.98
N GLU A 218 -7.79 5.54 -4.11
CA GLU A 218 -6.87 5.62 -2.96
C GLU A 218 -7.28 6.76 -2.02
N PHE A 219 -7.62 7.93 -2.54
CA PHE A 219 -8.08 9.09 -1.76
C PHE A 219 -9.32 8.74 -0.92
N LEU A 220 -10.34 8.14 -1.54
CA LEU A 220 -11.59 7.76 -0.86
C LEU A 220 -11.38 6.67 0.21
N ALA A 221 -10.44 5.74 -0.02
CA ALA A 221 -10.08 4.72 0.96
C ALA A 221 -9.07 5.21 2.02
N TYR A 222 -8.46 6.38 1.83
CA TYR A 222 -7.34 6.86 2.63
C TYR A 222 -7.65 7.02 4.13
N PRO A 223 -8.84 7.51 4.55
CA PRO A 223 -9.19 7.58 5.97
C PRO A 223 -9.08 6.22 6.69
N LEU A 224 -9.43 5.14 6.01
CA LEU A 224 -9.36 3.78 6.54
C LEU A 224 -7.90 3.30 6.65
N ASP A 225 -7.03 3.66 5.70
CA ASP A 225 -5.59 3.41 5.80
C ASP A 225 -4.97 4.22 6.96
N THR A 226 -5.39 5.46 7.18
CA THR A 226 -4.91 6.27 8.30
C THR A 226 -5.28 5.63 9.63
N ILE A 227 -6.55 5.24 9.83
CA ILE A 227 -6.98 4.51 11.04
C ILE A 227 -6.17 3.21 11.19
N ARG A 228 -5.99 2.44 10.11
CA ARG A 228 -5.16 1.22 10.11
C ARG A 228 -3.75 1.51 10.65
N ARG A 229 -3.04 2.50 10.11
CA ARG A 229 -1.65 2.79 10.54
C ARG A 229 -1.58 3.28 11.97
N ARG A 230 -2.54 4.12 12.40
CA ARG A 230 -2.63 4.59 13.80
C ARG A 230 -2.86 3.44 14.78
N LEU A 231 -3.70 2.48 14.41
CA LEU A 231 -3.92 1.27 15.21
C LEU A 231 -2.65 0.40 15.28
N MET A 232 -1.92 0.20 14.18
CA MET A 232 -0.64 -0.53 14.18
C MET A 232 0.40 0.10 15.11
N MET A 233 0.39 1.42 15.26
CA MET A 233 1.32 2.15 16.14
C MET A 233 1.05 1.92 17.63
N GLN A 234 -0.13 1.43 17.99
CA GLN A 234 -0.45 1.14 19.38
C GLN A 234 0.23 -0.12 19.90
N SER A 235 0.55 -1.10 19.04
CA SER A 235 1.04 -2.37 19.54
C SER A 235 2.40 -2.23 20.25
N GLY A 236 2.59 -2.91 21.37
CA GLY A 236 3.81 -2.87 22.18
C GLY A 236 4.01 -1.56 22.95
N ARG A 237 2.96 -0.74 23.09
CA ARG A 237 2.94 0.41 24.00
C ARG A 237 2.44 -0.01 25.38
N GLY A 238 2.96 0.61 26.43
CA GLY A 238 2.39 0.47 27.78
C GLY A 238 1.06 1.21 27.96
N ASP A 239 0.80 2.22 27.12
CA ASP A 239 -0.41 3.04 27.15
C ASP A 239 -1.38 2.71 25.99
N VAL A 240 -2.69 2.69 26.30
CA VAL A 240 -3.76 2.43 25.33
C VAL A 240 -4.30 3.76 24.79
N ILE A 241 -3.83 4.18 23.62
CA ILE A 241 -4.34 5.41 22.97
C ILE A 241 -5.75 5.19 22.39
N TYR A 242 -5.97 4.04 21.74
CA TYR A 242 -7.20 3.67 21.05
C TYR A 242 -7.74 2.33 21.57
N SER A 243 -8.99 2.31 22.01
CA SER A 243 -9.67 1.08 22.41
C SER A 243 -10.10 0.23 21.20
N GLY A 244 -10.23 0.83 20.03
CA GLY A 244 -10.60 0.15 18.79
C GLY A 244 -10.69 1.08 17.60
N THR A 245 -11.17 0.58 16.47
CA THR A 245 -11.26 1.32 15.19
C THR A 245 -12.15 2.56 15.29
N LEU A 246 -13.34 2.44 15.88
CA LEU A 246 -14.26 3.56 16.00
C LEU A 246 -13.72 4.64 16.95
N ASP A 247 -13.12 4.24 18.07
CA ASP A 247 -12.45 5.15 19.00
C ASP A 247 -11.26 5.86 18.34
N CYS A 248 -10.47 5.15 17.54
CA CYS A 248 -9.39 5.74 16.76
C CYS A 248 -9.91 6.82 15.79
N GLY A 249 -10.94 6.51 15.01
CA GLY A 249 -11.56 7.50 14.11
C GLY A 249 -12.12 8.71 14.86
N ARG A 250 -12.85 8.48 15.96
CA ARG A 250 -13.40 9.57 16.79
C ARG A 250 -12.31 10.46 17.37
N LYS A 251 -11.23 9.89 17.91
CA LYS A 251 -10.12 10.64 18.49
C LYS A 251 -9.35 11.43 17.44
N ILE A 252 -9.14 10.88 16.24
CA ILE A 252 -8.54 11.63 15.12
C ILE A 252 -9.42 12.84 14.79
N ALA A 253 -10.72 12.62 14.56
CA ALA A 253 -11.64 13.69 14.21
C ALA A 253 -11.73 14.78 15.29
N LYS A 254 -11.81 14.38 16.57
CA LYS A 254 -11.96 15.30 17.71
C LYS A 254 -10.66 16.06 18.05
N ASN A 255 -9.51 15.40 18.02
CA ASN A 255 -8.26 15.96 18.55
C ASN A 255 -7.36 16.53 17.45
N GLU A 256 -7.46 16.04 16.22
CA GLU A 256 -6.59 16.45 15.11
C GLU A 256 -7.37 17.11 13.95
N GLY A 257 -8.70 16.99 13.92
CA GLY A 257 -9.57 17.48 12.85
C GLY A 257 -9.75 16.52 11.67
N LEU A 258 -10.69 16.82 10.77
CA LEU A 258 -11.03 15.95 9.64
C LEU A 258 -9.93 15.84 8.58
N THR A 259 -9.09 16.88 8.43
CA THR A 259 -7.95 16.85 7.50
C THR A 259 -6.87 15.87 7.95
N ALA A 260 -6.84 15.49 9.22
CA ALA A 260 -5.86 14.56 9.76
C ALA A 260 -5.97 13.15 9.18
N PHE A 261 -7.16 12.75 8.71
CA PHE A 261 -7.35 11.50 7.99
C PHE A 261 -6.54 11.42 6.70
N PHE A 262 -6.17 12.56 6.11
CA PHE A 262 -5.47 12.67 4.82
C PHE A 262 -3.98 13.06 4.95
N LYS A 263 -3.44 13.07 6.18
CA LYS A 263 -2.00 13.31 6.41
C LYS A 263 -1.16 12.29 5.66
N GLY A 264 -0.29 12.78 4.76
CA GLY A 264 0.56 11.95 3.91
C GLY A 264 -0.08 11.52 2.57
N ASN A 265 -1.31 11.94 2.27
CA ASN A 265 -1.97 11.52 1.02
C ASN A 265 -1.26 12.08 -0.23
N LEU A 266 -0.68 13.28 -0.16
CA LEU A 266 0.14 13.82 -1.27
C LEU A 266 1.32 12.89 -1.59
N SER A 267 2.06 12.45 -0.57
CA SER A 267 3.15 11.48 -0.70
C SER A 267 2.65 10.15 -1.27
N ASN A 268 1.44 9.74 -0.90
CA ASN A 268 0.78 8.54 -1.41
C ASN A 268 0.48 8.65 -2.93
N MET A 269 0.01 9.81 -3.40
CA MET A 269 -0.25 10.04 -4.82
C MET A 269 1.05 10.01 -5.63
N TYR A 270 2.11 10.69 -5.17
CA TYR A 270 3.42 10.61 -5.83
C TYR A 270 3.98 9.19 -5.85
N ARG A 271 3.83 8.45 -4.75
CA ARG A 271 4.20 7.03 -4.69
C ARG A 271 3.43 6.21 -5.72
N SER A 272 2.12 6.43 -5.88
CA SER A 272 1.29 5.71 -6.86
C SER A 272 1.77 5.95 -8.30
N VAL A 273 1.87 7.23 -8.69
CA VAL A 273 2.30 7.61 -10.05
C VAL A 273 3.73 7.11 -10.32
N GLY A 274 4.65 7.33 -9.39
CA GLY A 274 6.03 6.86 -9.52
C GLY A 274 6.12 5.34 -9.68
N SER A 275 5.33 4.58 -8.92
CA SER A 275 5.34 3.11 -8.99
C SER A 275 4.87 2.62 -10.36
N SER A 276 3.82 3.23 -10.91
CA SER A 276 3.34 2.91 -12.26
C SER A 276 4.33 3.29 -13.35
N LEU A 277 4.99 4.45 -13.25
CA LEU A 277 6.02 4.86 -14.20
C LEU A 277 7.22 3.89 -14.19
N VAL A 278 7.69 3.47 -13.00
CA VAL A 278 8.80 2.50 -12.91
C VAL A 278 8.42 1.16 -13.54
N LEU A 279 7.17 0.70 -13.39
CA LEU A 279 6.72 -0.54 -14.03
C LEU A 279 6.68 -0.42 -15.56
N VAL A 280 6.15 0.70 -16.08
CA VAL A 280 6.12 0.95 -17.54
C VAL A 280 7.55 1.01 -18.09
N LEU A 281 8.45 1.74 -17.44
CA LEU A 281 9.85 1.84 -17.86
C LEU A 281 10.57 0.49 -17.80
N TYR A 282 10.31 -0.32 -16.78
CA TYR A 282 10.87 -1.67 -16.69
C TYR A 282 10.42 -2.54 -17.87
N ASP A 283 9.13 -2.51 -18.22
CA ASP A 283 8.59 -3.31 -19.32
C ASP A 283 9.18 -2.86 -20.67
N GLU A 284 9.30 -1.56 -20.92
CA GLU A 284 9.94 -1.04 -22.13
C GLU A 284 11.43 -1.40 -22.21
N PHE A 285 12.16 -1.28 -21.10
CA PHE A 285 13.58 -1.66 -21.05
C PHE A 285 13.77 -3.15 -21.32
N LYS A 286 12.92 -4.01 -20.74
CA LYS A 286 12.96 -5.45 -20.96
C LYS A 286 12.64 -5.80 -22.41
N ARG A 287 11.64 -5.15 -23.03
CA ARG A 287 11.34 -5.33 -24.45
C ARG A 287 12.54 -4.97 -25.32
N TYR A 288 13.18 -3.83 -25.06
CA TYR A 288 14.37 -3.40 -25.79
C TYR A 288 15.52 -4.43 -25.68
N LEU A 289 15.81 -4.93 -24.48
CA LEU A 289 16.86 -5.93 -24.26
C LEU A 289 16.58 -7.27 -24.95
N VAL A 290 15.32 -7.73 -24.98
CA VAL A 290 14.94 -8.95 -25.69
C VAL A 290 15.11 -8.77 -27.20
N LEU A 291 14.69 -7.62 -27.74
CA LEU A 291 14.84 -7.30 -29.16
C LEU A 291 16.31 -7.14 -29.57
N SER A 292 17.16 -6.54 -28.72
CA SER A 292 18.59 -6.42 -28.99
C SER A 292 19.32 -7.78 -28.90
N GLY A 293 18.92 -8.64 -27.96
CA GLY A 293 19.44 -10.01 -27.85
C GLY A 293 19.06 -10.91 -29.04
N GLN A 294 17.84 -10.78 -29.57
CA GLN A 294 17.42 -11.48 -30.79
C GLN A 294 18.17 -10.97 -32.03
N SER A 295 18.46 -9.67 -32.11
CA SER A 295 19.25 -9.09 -33.20
C SER A 295 20.72 -9.54 -33.18
N SER A 296 21.28 -9.84 -32.00
CA SER A 296 22.65 -10.34 -31.86
C SER A 296 22.80 -11.85 -32.09
N SER A 297 21.73 -12.63 -31.95
CA SER A 297 21.72 -14.08 -32.20
C SER A 297 21.36 -14.46 -33.64
N ALA A 298 20.98 -13.47 -34.46
CA ALA A 298 20.67 -13.61 -35.88
C ALA A 298 21.81 -13.16 -36.81
N LYS A 299 23.01 -12.92 -36.24
CA LYS A 299 24.28 -12.73 -36.96
C LYS A 299 25.22 -13.86 -36.58
#